data_AF-A0A9D1DGN7-F1
#
_entry.id   AF-A0A9D1DGN7-F1
#
_cell.length_a   1.000
_cell.length_b   1.000
_cell.length_c   1.000
_cell.angle_alpha   90.00
_cell.angle_beta   90.00
_cell.angle_gamma   90.00
#
_symmetry.space_group_name_H-M   'P 1'
#
loop_
_entity.id
_entity.type
_entity.pdbx_description
1 polymer ?
#
loop_
_entity_poly.entity_id
_entity_poly.type
_entity_poly.pdbx_seq_one_letter_code
_entity_poly.pdbx_strand_id
1 'polypeptide(L)'
;MNAVEELIEMGYPKKIKGNGGYEAVLVGVQPLLDGEVAGVYRYPGGDAVHHISEINAFFAKVDIRDSLKLYLDAHDVVQAQLAAAAGMTRQKLNAALHKQRKLDANELLRICDVLEISADDLWCQT
;
A
#
# COMPACT_ATOMS: atom_id res chain seq x y z
N MET A 1 -1.93 5.42 19.43
CA MET A 1 -1.46 4.48 18.39
C MET A 1 -2.17 3.16 18.65
N ASN A 2 -2.77 2.56 17.63
CA ASN A 2 -3.36 1.22 17.76
C ASN A 2 -2.28 0.16 17.42
N ALA A 3 -2.54 -1.09 17.80
CA ALA A 3 -1.54 -2.17 17.65
C ALA A 3 -1.15 -2.43 16.17
N VAL A 4 -2.03 -2.12 15.21
CA VAL A 4 -1.73 -2.22 13.77
C VAL A 4 -0.75 -1.11 13.34
N GLU A 5 -0.94 0.11 13.83
CA GLU A 5 -0.05 1.24 13.57
C GLU A 5 1.37 0.96 14.11
N GLU A 6 1.47 0.37 15.30
CA GLU A 6 2.76 -0.04 15.89
C GLU A 6 3.50 -1.07 15.01
N LEU A 7 2.82 -2.11 14.51
CA LEU A 7 3.42 -3.06 13.58
C LEU A 7 3.89 -2.39 12.28
N ILE A 8 3.13 -1.43 11.76
CA ILE A 8 3.52 -0.68 10.55
C ILE A 8 4.81 0.10 10.81
N GLU A 9 4.95 0.74 11.97
CA GLU A 9 6.19 1.42 12.38
C GLU A 9 7.36 0.44 12.53
N MET A 10 7.09 -0.79 12.99
CA MET A 10 8.07 -1.88 13.05
C MET A 10 8.43 -2.46 11.66
N GLY A 11 7.80 -2.00 10.59
CA GLY A 11 8.11 -2.37 9.21
C GLY A 11 7.17 -3.40 8.59
N TYR A 12 6.09 -3.79 9.27
CA TYR A 12 5.06 -4.64 8.68
C TYR A 12 4.32 -3.89 7.57
N PRO A 13 4.21 -4.47 6.36
CA PRO A 13 3.46 -3.85 5.27
C PRO A 13 1.97 -3.88 5.59
N LYS A 14 1.28 -2.77 5.31
CA LYS A 14 -0.19 -2.68 5.48
C LYS A 14 -0.93 -3.71 4.61
N LYS A 15 -0.41 -4.02 3.43
CA LYS A 15 -0.95 -5.01 2.49
C LYS A 15 0.15 -5.91 1.94
N ILE A 16 -0.17 -7.19 1.82
CA ILE A 16 0.70 -8.22 1.24
C ILE A 16 -0.04 -8.99 0.15
N LYS A 17 0.70 -9.54 -0.80
CA LYS A 17 0.19 -10.49 -1.79
C LYS A 17 1.02 -11.77 -1.73
N GLY A 18 0.36 -12.90 -1.51
CA GLY A 18 0.97 -14.22 -1.35
C GLY A 18 -0.06 -15.33 -1.35
N ASN A 19 0.29 -16.53 -0.88
CA ASN A 19 -0.64 -17.67 -0.78
C ASN A 19 -1.42 -17.96 -2.09
N GLY A 20 -0.73 -18.07 -3.22
CA GLY A 20 -1.39 -18.28 -4.52
C GLY A 20 -1.87 -17.00 -5.22
N GLY A 21 -1.38 -15.84 -4.78
CA GLY A 21 -1.65 -14.56 -5.42
C GLY A 21 -2.81 -13.78 -4.79
N TYR A 22 -3.27 -14.18 -3.61
CA TYR A 22 -4.29 -13.43 -2.88
C TYR A 22 -3.67 -12.28 -2.10
N GLU A 23 -4.40 -11.17 -2.08
CA GLU A 23 -4.07 -10.02 -1.25
C GLU A 23 -4.63 -10.16 0.16
N ALA A 24 -3.92 -9.56 1.11
CA ALA A 24 -4.31 -9.52 2.51
C ALA A 24 -4.00 -8.16 3.13
N VAL A 25 -4.85 -7.74 4.06
CA VAL A 25 -4.67 -6.47 4.79
C VAL A 25 -4.31 -6.76 6.24
N LEU A 26 -3.33 -6.04 6.78
CA LEU A 26 -3.00 -6.12 8.20
C LEU A 26 -4.16 -5.57 9.03
N VAL A 27 -4.78 -6.42 9.85
CA VAL A 27 -5.97 -6.10 10.66
C VAL A 27 -5.76 -6.26 12.16
N GLY A 28 -4.64 -6.84 12.57
CA GLY A 28 -4.36 -7.05 13.99
C GLY A 28 -2.95 -7.52 14.28
N VAL A 29 -2.72 -7.83 15.56
CA VAL A 29 -1.43 -8.28 16.10
C VAL A 29 -1.67 -9.59 16.85
N GLN A 30 -0.81 -10.57 16.58
CA GLN A 30 -0.74 -11.82 17.33
C GLN A 30 0.51 -11.78 18.22
N PRO A 31 0.38 -11.73 19.56
CA PRO A 31 1.51 -11.95 20.45
C PRO A 31 2.00 -13.40 20.32
N LEU A 32 3.32 -13.56 20.30
CA LEU A 32 4.02 -14.84 20.30
C LEU A 32 4.73 -15.05 21.64
N LEU A 33 5.51 -16.13 21.75
CA LEU A 33 6.36 -16.38 22.91
C LEU A 33 7.52 -15.35 22.96
N ASP A 34 8.12 -15.20 24.14
CA ASP A 34 9.30 -14.35 24.37
C ASP A 34 9.15 -12.87 23.98
N GLY A 35 7.91 -12.37 23.95
CA GLY A 35 7.60 -10.97 23.64
C GLY A 35 7.65 -10.64 22.15
N GLU A 36 7.79 -11.64 21.27
CA GLU A 36 7.67 -11.45 19.83
C GLU A 36 6.22 -11.19 19.41
N VAL A 37 6.05 -10.57 18.24
CA VAL A 37 4.74 -10.26 17.66
C VAL A 37 4.71 -10.59 16.18
N ALA A 38 3.55 -11.03 15.70
CA ALA A 38 3.26 -11.24 14.29
C ALA A 38 2.02 -10.44 13.85
N GLY A 39 1.91 -10.18 12.55
CA GLY A 39 0.75 -9.51 11.98
C GLY A 39 -0.39 -10.49 11.70
N VAL A 40 -1.62 -10.10 12.04
CA VAL A 40 -2.83 -10.80 11.58
C VAL A 40 -3.30 -10.16 10.29
N TYR A 41 -3.28 -10.92 9.19
CA TYR A 41 -3.66 -10.48 7.86
C TYR A 41 -4.98 -11.11 7.42
N ARG A 42 -5.94 -10.28 6.98
CA ARG A 42 -7.24 -10.71 6.47
C ARG A 42 -7.19 -10.93 4.96
N TYR A 43 -7.32 -12.18 4.54
CA TYR A 43 -7.52 -12.59 3.15
C TYR A 43 -9.02 -12.75 2.85
N PRO A 44 -9.42 -12.88 1.56
CA PRO A 44 -10.80 -13.22 1.21
C PRO A 44 -11.29 -14.54 1.84
N GLY A 45 -10.38 -15.49 2.06
CA GLY A 45 -10.68 -16.80 2.67
C GLY A 45 -10.63 -16.82 4.20
N GLY A 46 -10.29 -15.71 4.86
CA GLY A 46 -10.16 -15.63 6.31
C GLY A 46 -8.83 -15.02 6.78
N ASP A 47 -8.62 -15.03 8.09
CA ASP A 47 -7.46 -14.42 8.72
C ASP A 47 -6.30 -15.42 8.84
N ALA A 48 -5.07 -14.95 8.62
CA ALA A 48 -3.85 -15.71 8.85
C ALA A 48 -2.80 -14.86 9.59
N VAL A 49 -1.95 -15.54 10.36
CA VAL A 49 -0.85 -14.90 11.10
C VAL A 49 0.44 -15.03 10.29
N HIS A 50 1.13 -13.92 10.07
CA HIS A 50 2.41 -13.88 9.37
C HIS A 50 3.44 -13.07 10.14
N HIS A 51 4.64 -13.65 10.31
CA HIS A 51 5.77 -12.94 10.92
C HIS A 51 6.52 -12.10 9.87
N ILE A 52 7.15 -11.00 10.27
CA ILE A 52 7.82 -10.09 9.34
C ILE A 52 8.90 -10.77 8.49
N SER A 53 9.60 -11.75 9.05
CA SER A 53 10.63 -12.51 8.32
C SER A 53 10.04 -13.34 7.18
N GLU A 54 8.89 -13.98 7.42
CA GLU A 54 8.14 -14.74 6.40
C GLU A 54 7.65 -13.80 5.30
N ILE A 55 7.05 -12.67 5.69
CA ILE A 55 6.56 -11.64 4.77
C ILE A 55 7.69 -11.16 3.86
N ASN A 56 8.84 -10.83 4.43
CA ASN A 56 9.99 -10.36 3.67
C ASN A 56 10.58 -11.42 2.73
N ALA A 57 10.45 -12.70 3.06
CA ALA A 57 11.00 -13.79 2.27
C ALA A 57 10.06 -14.25 1.15
N PHE A 58 8.74 -14.23 1.38
CA PHE A 58 7.77 -14.95 0.53
C PHE A 58 6.62 -14.09 -0.01
N PHE A 59 6.41 -12.88 0.48
CA PHE A 59 5.26 -12.07 0.13
C PHE A 59 5.66 -10.80 -0.63
N ALA A 60 4.89 -10.47 -1.66
CA ALA A 60 5.00 -9.16 -2.30
C ALA A 60 4.34 -8.12 -1.41
N LYS A 61 5.05 -7.02 -1.13
CA LYS A 61 4.50 -5.88 -0.40
C LYS A 61 3.73 -5.02 -1.40
N VAL A 62 2.43 -4.84 -1.18
CA VAL A 62 1.65 -3.97 -2.05
C VAL A 62 1.93 -2.53 -1.64
N ASP A 63 2.51 -1.75 -2.55
CA ASP A 63 2.75 -0.33 -2.38
C ASP A 63 1.79 0.44 -3.29
N ILE A 64 1.00 1.34 -2.71
CA ILE A 64 0.01 2.11 -3.47
C ILE A 64 0.63 2.91 -4.61
N ARG A 65 1.91 3.27 -4.52
CA ARG A 65 2.62 3.98 -5.58
C ARG A 65 2.84 3.09 -6.80
N ASP A 66 3.04 1.79 -6.58
CA ASP A 66 3.15 0.82 -7.67
C ASP A 66 1.79 0.63 -8.34
N SER A 67 0.71 0.51 -7.56
CA SER A 67 -0.65 0.41 -8.11
C SER A 67 -1.08 1.68 -8.84
N LEU A 68 -0.77 2.85 -8.28
CA LEU A 68 -1.01 4.12 -8.94
C LEU A 68 -0.23 4.19 -10.26
N LYS A 69 1.04 3.80 -10.28
CA LYS A 69 1.83 3.79 -11.52
C LYS A 69 1.20 2.87 -12.58
N LEU A 70 0.82 1.65 -12.20
CA LEU A 70 0.14 0.71 -13.10
C LEU A 70 -1.18 1.27 -13.63
N TYR A 71 -1.97 1.91 -12.77
CA TYR A 71 -3.23 2.55 -13.17
C TYR A 71 -3.00 3.64 -14.22
N LEU A 72 -2.02 4.52 -13.98
CA LEU A 72 -1.69 5.61 -14.91
C LEU A 72 -1.22 5.06 -16.27
N ASP A 73 -0.40 4.01 -16.26
CA ASP A 73 0.10 3.36 -17.47
C ASP A 73 -1.05 2.65 -18.24
N ALA A 74 -2.04 2.09 -17.54
CA ALA A 74 -3.17 1.38 -18.15
C ALA A 74 -4.27 2.32 -18.70
N HIS A 75 -4.40 3.53 -18.16
CA HIS A 75 -5.45 4.49 -18.52
C HIS A 75 -4.93 5.69 -19.34
N ASP A 76 -3.72 5.59 -19.89
CA ASP A 76 -3.06 6.63 -20.69
C ASP A 76 -3.03 8.01 -20.00
N VAL A 77 -2.91 8.03 -18.67
CA VAL A 77 -2.99 9.27 -17.90
C VAL A 77 -1.69 10.06 -18.02
N VAL A 78 -1.80 11.28 -18.52
CA VAL A 78 -0.65 12.20 -18.62
C VAL A 78 -0.29 12.75 -17.24
N GLN A 79 0.82 12.26 -16.65
CA GLN A 79 1.30 12.66 -15.32
C GLN A 79 1.38 14.19 -15.12
N ALA A 80 1.71 14.96 -16.16
CA ALA A 80 1.79 16.41 -16.08
C ALA A 80 0.43 17.05 -15.79
N GLN A 81 -0.63 16.57 -16.44
CA GLN A 81 -1.98 17.08 -16.29
C GLN A 81 -2.56 16.66 -14.93
N LEU A 82 -2.40 15.38 -14.57
CA LEU A 82 -2.80 14.87 -13.26
C LEU A 82 -2.13 15.65 -12.12
N ALA A 83 -0.81 15.83 -12.18
CA ALA A 83 -0.08 16.54 -11.14
C ALA A 83 -0.59 17.97 -10.98
N ALA A 84 -0.79 18.69 -12.10
CA ALA A 84 -1.30 20.05 -12.08
C ALA A 84 -2.70 20.13 -11.45
N ALA A 85 -3.61 19.23 -11.84
CA ALA A 85 -4.96 19.15 -11.28
C ALA A 85 -4.96 18.78 -9.77
N ALA A 86 -4.04 17.91 -9.34
CA ALA A 86 -3.85 17.54 -7.93
C ALA A 86 -3.10 18.61 -7.12
N GLY A 87 -2.74 19.76 -7.72
CA GLY A 87 -2.06 20.85 -7.04
C GLY A 87 -0.60 20.55 -6.68
N MET A 88 0.11 19.81 -7.53
CA MET A 88 1.54 19.55 -7.40
C MET A 88 2.29 19.59 -8.74
N THR A 89 3.62 19.56 -8.72
CA THR A 89 4.41 19.54 -9.96
C THR A 89 4.55 18.11 -10.50
N ARG A 90 4.70 17.98 -11.82
CA ARG A 90 5.01 16.68 -12.47
C ARG A 90 6.24 16.02 -11.83
N GLN A 91 7.28 16.80 -11.55
CA GLN A 91 8.51 16.29 -10.92
C GLN A 91 8.22 15.71 -9.53
N LYS A 92 7.38 16.37 -8.73
CA LYS A 92 6.99 15.89 -7.40
C LYS A 92 6.19 14.59 -7.48
N LEU A 93 5.25 14.48 -8.42
CA LEU A 93 4.50 13.24 -8.67
C LEU A 93 5.44 12.12 -9.12
N ASN A 94 6.32 12.38 -10.09
CA ASN A 94 7.26 11.39 -10.61
C ASN A 94 8.19 10.86 -9.51
N ALA A 95 8.78 11.75 -8.70
CA ALA A 95 9.62 11.34 -7.58
C ALA A 95 8.85 10.50 -6.55
N ALA A 96 7.56 10.78 -6.35
CA ALA A 96 6.71 9.96 -5.48
C ALA A 96 6.49 8.56 -6.07
N LEU A 97 6.11 8.45 -7.35
CA LEU A 97 5.90 7.17 -8.05
C LEU A 97 7.17 6.30 -8.10
N HIS A 98 8.34 6.92 -8.22
CA HIS A 98 9.63 6.23 -8.21
C HIS A 98 10.22 6.02 -6.80
N LYS A 99 9.42 6.25 -5.75
CA LYS A 99 9.78 6.03 -4.34
C LYS A 99 11.00 6.84 -3.86
N GLN A 100 11.34 7.92 -4.57
CA GLN A 100 12.40 8.87 -4.20
C GLN A 100 11.92 9.87 -3.14
N ARG A 101 10.60 9.99 -2.95
CA ARG A 101 9.98 10.74 -1.86
C ARG A 101 8.74 10.02 -1.32
N LYS A 102 8.33 10.35 -0.09
CA LYS A 102 7.06 9.88 0.48
C LYS A 102 5.87 10.50 -0.26
N LEU A 103 4.86 9.72 -0.60
CA LEU A 103 3.56 10.26 -1.03
C LEU A 103 2.72 10.44 0.25
N ASP A 104 2.37 11.67 0.60
CA ASP A 104 1.57 11.90 1.81
C ASP A 104 0.08 11.65 1.56
N ALA A 105 -0.69 11.50 2.64
CA ALA A 105 -2.11 11.17 2.55
C ALA A 105 -2.93 12.23 1.80
N ASN A 106 -2.65 13.52 1.97
CA ASN A 106 -3.41 14.58 1.31
C ASN A 106 -3.08 14.68 -0.18
N GLU A 107 -1.84 14.40 -0.55
CA GLU A 107 -1.46 14.26 -1.95
C GLU A 107 -2.11 13.06 -2.62
N LEU A 108 -2.13 11.90 -1.94
CA LEU A 108 -2.82 10.72 -2.44
C LEU A 108 -4.32 11.01 -2.63
N LEU A 109 -4.98 11.60 -1.64
CA LEU A 109 -6.42 11.93 -1.72
C LEU A 109 -6.72 12.86 -2.89
N ARG A 110 -5.92 13.93 -3.09
CA ARG A 110 -6.10 14.83 -4.25
C ARG A 110 -5.88 14.14 -5.59
N ILE A 111 -4.93 13.20 -5.67
CA ILE A 111 -4.73 12.40 -6.88
C ILE A 111 -5.95 11.50 -7.14
N CYS A 112 -6.44 10.81 -6.11
CA CYS A 112 -7.63 9.98 -6.17
C CYS A 112 -8.87 10.77 -6.63
N ASP A 113 -9.09 11.96 -6.05
CA ASP A 113 -10.19 12.86 -6.42
C ASP A 113 -10.16 13.25 -7.91
N VAL A 114 -8.97 13.58 -8.44
CA VAL A 114 -8.81 13.94 -9.86
C VAL A 114 -9.03 12.75 -10.79
N LEU A 115 -8.66 11.55 -10.34
CA LEU A 115 -8.83 10.32 -11.11
C LEU A 115 -10.24 9.73 -10.98
N GLU A 116 -11.09 10.30 -10.14
CA GLU A 116 -12.43 9.79 -9.80
C GLU A 116 -12.40 8.32 -9.30
N ILE A 117 -11.34 7.95 -8.57
CA ILE A 117 -11.18 6.63 -7.95
C ILE A 117 -10.95 6.77 -6.46
N SER A 118 -11.33 5.75 -5.68
CA SER A 118 -10.97 5.70 -4.27
C SER A 118 -9.55 5.16 -4.07
N ALA A 119 -8.94 5.48 -2.91
CA ALA A 119 -7.67 4.84 -2.54
C ALA A 119 -7.84 3.31 -2.41
N ASP A 120 -9.01 2.83 -2.00
CA ASP A 120 -9.34 1.40 -1.94
C ASP A 120 -9.33 0.75 -3.33
N ASP A 121 -9.81 1.44 -4.36
CA ASP A 121 -9.75 0.94 -5.74
C ASP A 121 -8.31 0.77 -6.21
N LEU A 122 -7.43 1.74 -5.93
CA LEU A 122 -6.00 1.61 -6.24
C LEU A 122 -5.37 0.39 -5.57
N TRP A 123 -5.83 0.03 -4.39
CA TRP A 123 -5.33 -1.17 -3.74
C TRP A 123 -5.87 -2.48 -4.32
N CYS A 124 -7.04 -2.48 -4.97
CA CYS A 124 -7.68 -3.68 -5.52
C CYS A 124 -7.28 -4.00 -6.98
N GLN A 125 -6.42 -3.19 -7.60
CA GLN A 125 -6.07 -3.26 -9.02
C GLN A 125 -5.04 -4.35 -9.38
N THR A 126 -4.71 -5.28 -8.47
CA THR A 126 -3.68 -6.31 -8.70
C THR A 126 -4.10 -7.74 -8.45
#